data_AF-A0A7G2CA89-F1
#
_entry.id   AF-A0A7G2CA89-F1
#
_cell.length_a   1.000
_cell.length_b   1.000
_cell.length_c   1.000
_cell.angle_alpha   90.00
_cell.angle_beta   90.00
_cell.angle_gamma   90.00
#
_symmetry.space_group_name_H-M   'P 1'
#
loop_
_entity.id
_entity.type
_entity.pdbx_description
1 polymer ?
#
loop_
_entity_poly.entity_id
_entity_poly.type
_entity_poly.pdbx_seq_one_letter_code
_entity_poly.pdbx_strand_id
1 'polypeptide(L)'
;MRLRRIISASLQVGSPPVIPSKFFFTSGALAHTPVLHKKGYGYKRTRLGEGDKENPLTKPSSIDKGALHVVSVPIGNLKDFSYRALEVLREVDYIVTTDRPATKSLLDLVNVPSQGRLIHYSVSNQSSTQERLVELLKGGRSMALVTTSGTPCVGDVGSDLVQAMQADGVRVTAVPGPSALLSALAVSGVTFTSHERPFDPNRKQGKMETIKALSSLRDGSFFFGNMLPESSTARLQIIRNTVATAQHPCVFYEIPRRILPVLQDIASLLPQRRVYITHELTKMNESLHSDTAERLTQFYLGQEASTLLKMGQLVIVIGGATPAEVEQWVTKEMDKRRRLRQGMGELMSPTVEEEKKTPIKKKSKLKLKRRRLFRKKREAMIKRLSWSRSGYV
;
A
#
# COMPACT_ATOMS: atom_id res chain seq x y z
N MET A 1 -48.35 -16.39 -28.22
CA MET A 1 -49.37 -15.32 -28.27
C MET A 1 -49.03 -14.30 -27.18
N ARG A 2 -48.53 -13.12 -27.53
CA ARG A 2 -49.27 -11.83 -27.56
C ARG A 2 -49.88 -11.49 -26.17
N LEU A 3 -49.75 -10.32 -25.54
CA LEU A 3 -49.32 -8.98 -25.96
C LEU A 3 -49.24 -8.10 -24.67
N ARG A 4 -48.12 -7.38 -24.48
CA ARG A 4 -48.01 -5.91 -24.26
C ARG A 4 -49.05 -5.13 -23.40
N ARG A 5 -48.45 -4.23 -22.59
CA ARG A 5 -48.80 -2.82 -22.25
C ARG A 5 -49.74 -2.54 -21.07
N ILE A 6 -49.16 -1.96 -20.02
CA ILE A 6 -49.52 -0.67 -19.34
C ILE A 6 -48.19 -0.13 -18.74
N ILE A 7 -47.35 0.67 -19.42
CA ILE A 7 -47.26 2.14 -19.56
C ILE A 7 -47.37 2.99 -18.27
N SER A 8 -46.25 3.70 -18.04
CA SER A 8 -45.99 5.03 -17.43
C SER A 8 -46.16 5.26 -15.92
N ALA A 9 -45.01 5.36 -15.23
CA ALA A 9 -44.80 6.36 -14.19
C ALA A 9 -43.39 6.96 -14.38
N SER A 10 -43.35 8.23 -14.80
CA SER A 10 -42.16 9.05 -14.92
C SER A 10 -41.59 9.37 -13.54
N LEU A 11 -40.38 8.92 -13.23
CA LEU A 11 -39.59 9.42 -12.10
C LEU A 11 -38.48 10.31 -12.64
N GLN A 12 -38.66 11.61 -12.44
CA GLN A 12 -37.66 12.64 -12.70
C GLN A 12 -36.41 12.37 -11.85
N VAL A 13 -35.27 12.18 -12.51
CA VAL A 13 -33.96 12.08 -11.87
C VAL A 13 -33.53 13.51 -11.50
N GLY A 14 -33.57 13.83 -10.21
CA GLY A 14 -33.05 15.08 -9.67
C GLY A 14 -31.53 15.18 -9.84
N SER A 15 -31.07 16.36 -10.24
CA SER A 15 -29.68 16.75 -10.42
C SER A 15 -28.87 16.58 -9.11
N PRO A 16 -27.62 16.10 -9.15
CA PRO A 16 -26.76 16.05 -7.97
C PRO A 16 -26.34 17.47 -7.54
N PRO A 17 -26.16 17.72 -6.22
CA PRO A 17 -25.79 19.05 -5.72
C PRO A 17 -24.35 19.41 -6.09
N VAL A 18 -24.19 20.63 -6.61
CA VAL A 18 -22.92 21.30 -6.88
C VAL A 18 -22.26 21.66 -5.54
N ILE A 19 -21.09 21.07 -5.25
CA ILE A 19 -20.26 21.45 -4.09
C ILE A 19 -19.21 22.45 -4.58
N PRO A 20 -19.07 23.63 -3.95
CA PRO A 20 -18.11 24.64 -4.38
C PRO A 20 -16.66 24.23 -4.05
N SER A 21 -15.81 24.24 -5.07
CA SER A 21 -14.38 24.03 -5.00
C SER A 21 -13.67 25.23 -4.35
N LYS A 22 -12.97 25.02 -3.22
CA LYS A 22 -11.86 25.88 -2.76
C LYS A 22 -11.11 25.21 -1.60
N PHE A 23 -10.14 24.36 -1.90
CA PHE A 23 -9.00 24.09 -1.02
C PHE A 23 -7.75 23.88 -1.89
N PHE A 24 -6.91 24.91 -1.93
CA PHE A 24 -5.56 24.86 -2.48
C PHE A 24 -4.66 24.06 -1.52
N PHE A 25 -4.08 22.96 -2.01
CA PHE A 25 -2.86 22.39 -1.46
C PHE A 25 -1.85 22.27 -2.60
N THR A 26 -0.88 23.18 -2.63
CA THR A 26 0.33 23.11 -3.46
C THR A 26 1.42 22.39 -2.68
N SER A 27 1.92 21.26 -3.19
CA SER A 27 3.30 20.77 -3.00
C SER A 27 3.51 19.39 -3.65
N GLY A 28 3.97 19.38 -4.89
CA GLY A 28 4.99 18.44 -5.39
C GLY A 28 4.73 16.92 -5.28
N ALA A 29 3.67 16.43 -5.90
CA ALA A 29 3.64 15.07 -6.42
C ALA A 29 3.52 15.20 -7.94
N LEU A 30 4.30 14.43 -8.71
CA LEU A 30 4.06 14.24 -10.13
C LEU A 30 2.66 13.64 -10.29
N ALA A 31 1.67 14.51 -10.44
CA ALA A 31 0.30 14.13 -10.68
C ALA A 31 0.23 13.59 -12.10
N HIS A 32 0.37 12.28 -12.26
CA HIS A 32 -0.15 11.60 -13.43
C HIS A 32 -1.67 11.73 -13.39
N THR A 33 -2.18 12.79 -14.00
CA THR A 33 -3.60 12.93 -14.30
C THR A 33 -4.02 11.71 -15.13
N PRO A 34 -4.99 10.89 -14.70
CA PRO A 34 -5.53 9.86 -15.56
C PRO A 34 -6.12 10.55 -16.79
N VAL A 35 -5.67 10.14 -17.98
CA VAL A 35 -6.24 10.62 -19.24
C VAL A 35 -7.68 10.10 -19.30
N LEU A 36 -8.63 10.92 -18.85
CA LEU A 36 -10.05 10.71 -19.10
C LEU A 36 -10.25 10.82 -20.62
N HIS A 37 -10.34 9.67 -21.28
CA HIS A 37 -10.67 9.60 -22.70
C HIS A 37 -12.00 10.35 -22.93
N LYS A 38 -12.00 11.32 -23.86
CA LYS A 38 -13.18 12.07 -24.32
C LYS A 38 -14.23 11.24 -25.07
N LYS A 39 -14.05 9.91 -25.17
CA LYS A 39 -15.06 8.99 -25.68
C LYS A 39 -15.69 8.30 -24.48
N GLY A 40 -17.02 8.41 -24.34
CA GLY A 40 -17.80 7.90 -23.21
C GLY A 40 -17.48 6.44 -22.85
N TYR A 41 -17.92 5.98 -21.66
CA TYR A 41 -17.62 4.67 -21.05
C TYR A 41 -17.50 3.53 -22.09
N GLY A 42 -16.31 3.40 -22.65
CA GLY A 42 -16.00 2.38 -23.63
C GLY A 42 -15.73 1.14 -22.81
N TYR A 43 -16.71 0.25 -22.70
CA TYR A 43 -16.45 -1.12 -22.27
C TYR A 43 -15.39 -1.68 -23.24
N LYS A 44 -14.12 -1.57 -22.86
CA LYS A 44 -13.02 -2.18 -23.59
C LYS A 44 -13.19 -3.67 -23.36
N ARG A 45 -13.90 -4.35 -24.26
CA ARG A 45 -13.71 -5.80 -24.42
C ARG A 45 -12.20 -5.96 -24.57
N THR A 46 -11.54 -6.54 -23.58
CA THR A 46 -10.14 -6.97 -23.71
C THR A 46 -10.03 -8.24 -24.57
N ARG A 47 -11.19 -8.85 -24.83
CA ARG A 47 -11.40 -10.00 -25.70
C ARG A 47 -12.00 -9.55 -27.05
N LEU A 48 -11.13 -9.20 -28.00
CA LEU A 48 -11.47 -8.60 -29.30
C LEU A 48 -11.25 -9.52 -30.50
N GLY A 49 -10.58 -10.66 -30.33
CA GLY A 49 -10.14 -11.53 -31.43
C GLY A 49 -11.09 -12.70 -31.71
N GLU A 50 -10.86 -13.39 -32.83
CA GLU A 50 -11.58 -14.65 -33.16
C GLU A 50 -11.43 -15.72 -32.06
N GLY A 51 -10.25 -15.83 -31.45
CA GLY A 51 -9.99 -16.78 -30.36
C GLY A 51 -10.78 -16.51 -29.08
N ASP A 52 -11.38 -15.32 -28.94
CA ASP A 52 -12.23 -14.99 -27.77
C ASP A 52 -13.64 -15.56 -27.85
N LYS A 53 -14.02 -16.10 -29.01
CA LYS A 53 -15.23 -16.90 -29.17
C LYS A 53 -15.11 -18.24 -28.41
N GLU A 54 -13.89 -18.69 -28.15
CA GLU A 54 -13.66 -19.93 -27.40
C GLU A 54 -13.75 -19.69 -25.89
N ASN A 55 -14.53 -20.53 -25.22
CA ASN A 55 -14.64 -20.47 -23.77
C ASN A 55 -13.36 -21.08 -23.14
N PRO A 56 -12.55 -20.30 -22.40
CA PRO A 56 -11.29 -20.78 -21.84
C PRO A 56 -11.47 -21.86 -20.78
N LEU A 57 -12.68 -22.03 -20.22
CA LEU A 57 -12.99 -23.13 -19.31
C LEU A 57 -13.13 -24.48 -20.05
N THR A 58 -13.46 -24.45 -21.33
CA THR A 58 -13.66 -25.66 -22.16
C THR A 58 -12.55 -25.89 -23.16
N LYS A 59 -11.85 -24.82 -23.58
CA LYS A 59 -10.68 -24.84 -24.46
C LYS A 59 -9.64 -23.86 -23.93
N PRO A 60 -8.86 -24.23 -22.92
CA PRO A 60 -7.84 -23.35 -22.37
C PRO A 60 -6.73 -23.11 -23.40
N SER A 61 -6.50 -21.84 -23.76
CA SER A 61 -5.28 -21.45 -24.46
C SER A 61 -4.17 -21.16 -23.45
N SER A 62 -2.96 -21.62 -23.76
CA SER A 62 -1.73 -21.29 -23.02
C SER A 62 -1.34 -19.82 -23.22
N ILE A 63 -1.54 -19.29 -24.44
CA ILE A 63 -1.15 -17.92 -24.81
C ILE A 63 -2.22 -17.19 -25.63
N ASP A 64 -2.31 -15.89 -25.38
CA ASP A 64 -3.03 -14.94 -26.24
C ASP A 64 -1.99 -14.18 -27.08
N LYS A 65 -2.14 -14.22 -28.41
CA LYS A 65 -1.28 -13.45 -29.34
C LYS A 65 -1.60 -11.95 -29.26
N GLY A 66 -0.60 -11.11 -29.53
CA GLY A 66 -0.76 -9.65 -29.46
C GLY A 66 -1.13 -9.12 -28.07
N ALA A 67 -0.82 -9.88 -27.02
CA ALA A 67 -1.22 -9.59 -25.64
C ALA A 67 -0.01 -9.55 -24.68
N LEU A 68 -0.13 -8.69 -23.67
CA LEU A 68 0.78 -8.64 -22.53
C LEU A 68 0.20 -9.47 -21.38
N HIS A 69 0.87 -10.56 -21.05
CA HIS A 69 0.54 -11.45 -19.94
C HIS A 69 1.25 -10.98 -18.67
N VAL A 70 0.52 -10.55 -17.65
CA VAL A 70 1.09 -10.27 -16.32
C VAL A 70 1.21 -11.58 -15.57
N VAL A 71 2.44 -12.07 -15.40
CA VAL A 71 2.72 -13.42 -14.89
C VAL A 71 3.30 -13.37 -13.48
N SER A 72 2.55 -13.93 -12.53
CA SER A 72 3.07 -14.17 -11.19
C SER A 72 4.14 -15.27 -11.20
N VAL A 73 5.25 -15.01 -10.53
CA VAL A 73 6.37 -15.95 -10.36
C VAL A 73 6.59 -16.27 -8.87
N PRO A 74 7.31 -17.36 -8.51
CA PRO A 74 7.59 -17.71 -7.12
C PRO A 74 8.15 -16.60 -6.24
N ILE A 75 7.88 -16.69 -4.94
CA ILE A 75 8.44 -15.80 -3.90
C ILE A 75 9.56 -16.45 -3.08
N GLY A 76 9.95 -17.67 -3.43
CA GLY A 76 11.02 -18.40 -2.74
C GLY A 76 11.11 -19.87 -3.14
N ASN A 77 9.97 -20.52 -3.38
CA ASN A 77 9.92 -21.93 -3.74
C ASN A 77 9.55 -22.15 -5.22
N LEU A 78 10.42 -22.82 -5.97
CA LEU A 78 10.18 -23.09 -7.40
C LEU A 78 8.90 -23.90 -7.67
N LYS A 79 8.42 -24.68 -6.69
CA LYS A 79 7.16 -25.43 -6.82
C LYS A 79 5.92 -24.53 -6.80
N ASP A 80 6.06 -23.25 -6.48
CA ASP A 80 4.95 -22.31 -6.45
C ASP A 80 4.59 -21.76 -7.84
N PHE A 81 5.36 -22.10 -8.89
CA PHE A 81 4.95 -21.83 -10.25
C PHE A 81 3.61 -22.52 -10.55
N SER A 82 2.65 -21.77 -11.09
CA SER A 82 1.48 -22.39 -11.72
C SER A 82 1.86 -23.03 -13.04
N TYR A 83 1.19 -24.13 -13.43
CA TYR A 83 1.37 -24.78 -14.73
C TYR A 83 1.21 -23.76 -15.88
N ARG A 84 0.05 -23.11 -15.91
CA ARG A 84 -0.14 -21.65 -16.03
C ARG A 84 1.06 -20.84 -16.57
N ALA A 85 1.81 -20.34 -15.58
CA ALA A 85 2.96 -19.47 -15.77
C ALA A 85 4.08 -20.13 -16.56
N LEU A 86 4.35 -21.42 -16.32
CA LEU A 86 5.41 -22.14 -17.04
C LEU A 86 5.10 -22.27 -18.54
N GLU A 87 3.86 -22.57 -18.90
CA GLU A 87 3.42 -22.64 -20.32
C GLU A 87 3.57 -21.28 -21.00
N VAL A 88 3.02 -20.23 -20.38
CA VAL A 88 3.12 -18.85 -20.90
C VAL A 88 4.57 -18.45 -21.10
N LEU A 89 5.43 -18.63 -20.10
CA LEU A 89 6.85 -18.25 -20.17
C LEU A 89 7.63 -19.06 -21.21
N ARG A 90 7.22 -20.30 -21.52
CA ARG A 90 7.85 -21.08 -22.60
C ARG A 90 7.46 -20.59 -23.98
N GLU A 91 6.21 -20.14 -24.15
CA GLU A 91 5.63 -19.89 -25.47
C GLU A 91 5.65 -18.43 -25.93
N VAL A 92 5.68 -17.45 -25.03
CA VAL A 92 5.66 -16.02 -25.42
C VAL A 92 6.87 -15.62 -26.27
N ASP A 93 6.72 -14.68 -27.20
CA ASP A 93 7.85 -14.20 -28.00
C ASP A 93 8.90 -13.48 -27.12
N TYR A 94 8.46 -12.65 -26.17
CA TYR A 94 9.34 -11.87 -25.29
C TYR A 94 8.92 -11.92 -23.83
N ILE A 95 9.90 -11.74 -22.94
CA ILE A 95 9.70 -11.62 -21.49
C ILE A 95 10.24 -10.26 -21.04
N VAL A 96 9.33 -9.39 -20.63
CA VAL A 96 9.61 -8.07 -20.05
C VAL A 96 9.93 -8.24 -18.56
N THR A 97 11.08 -7.75 -18.13
CA THR A 97 11.55 -7.87 -16.74
C THR A 97 12.30 -6.64 -16.27
N THR A 98 12.33 -6.44 -14.96
CA THR A 98 13.07 -5.39 -14.25
C THR A 98 14.52 -5.76 -14.00
N ASP A 99 14.85 -7.05 -13.96
CA ASP A 99 16.18 -7.57 -13.65
C ASP A 99 16.47 -8.78 -14.55
N ARG A 100 17.26 -8.54 -15.61
CA ARG A 100 17.60 -9.59 -16.59
C ARG A 100 18.43 -10.72 -15.96
N PRO A 101 19.53 -10.46 -15.22
CA PRO A 101 20.26 -11.53 -14.53
C PRO A 101 19.38 -12.40 -13.62
N ALA A 102 18.61 -11.79 -12.71
CA ALA A 102 17.79 -12.54 -11.77
C ALA A 102 16.70 -13.37 -12.47
N THR A 103 16.05 -12.77 -13.48
CA THR A 103 15.04 -13.47 -14.28
C THR A 103 15.66 -14.61 -15.08
N LYS A 104 16.85 -14.42 -15.66
CA LYS A 104 17.56 -15.48 -16.36
C LYS A 104 17.82 -16.67 -15.42
N SER A 105 18.37 -16.41 -14.23
CA SER A 105 18.61 -17.46 -13.23
C SER A 105 17.34 -18.21 -12.85
N LEU A 106 16.21 -17.50 -12.66
CA LEU A 106 14.91 -18.12 -12.38
C LEU A 106 14.46 -19.02 -13.54
N LEU A 107 14.55 -18.55 -14.78
CA LEU A 107 14.12 -19.30 -15.97
C LEU A 107 15.01 -20.52 -16.24
N ASP A 108 16.33 -20.41 -15.99
CA ASP A 108 17.28 -21.52 -16.10
C ASP A 108 16.89 -22.66 -15.14
N LEU A 109 16.51 -22.35 -13.90
CA LEU A 109 16.11 -23.34 -12.89
C LEU A 109 14.87 -24.16 -13.28
N VAL A 110 14.01 -23.63 -14.16
CA VAL A 110 12.79 -24.29 -14.65
C VAL A 110 12.85 -24.68 -16.14
N ASN A 111 14.05 -24.65 -16.72
CA ASN A 111 14.32 -25.00 -18.11
C ASN A 111 13.46 -24.22 -19.12
N VAL A 112 13.30 -22.90 -18.90
CA VAL A 112 12.60 -22.01 -19.83
C VAL A 112 13.64 -21.24 -20.67
N PRO A 113 13.63 -21.35 -22.01
CA PRO A 113 14.58 -20.65 -22.85
C PRO A 113 14.45 -19.13 -22.73
N SER A 114 15.55 -18.42 -22.47
CA SER A 114 15.54 -16.96 -22.26
C SER A 114 16.41 -16.18 -23.26
N GLN A 115 17.27 -16.87 -24.01
CA GLN A 115 18.21 -16.26 -24.95
C GLN A 115 17.48 -15.44 -26.01
N GLY A 116 17.83 -14.16 -26.13
CA GLY A 116 17.21 -13.23 -27.10
C GLY A 116 15.77 -12.81 -26.79
N ARG A 117 15.16 -13.32 -25.71
CA ARG A 117 13.75 -13.07 -25.36
C ARG A 117 13.55 -12.04 -24.25
N LEU A 118 14.59 -11.73 -23.46
CA LEU A 118 14.49 -10.80 -22.33
C LEU A 118 14.56 -9.33 -22.77
N ILE A 119 13.52 -8.55 -22.40
CA ILE A 119 13.48 -7.10 -22.56
C ILE A 119 13.52 -6.46 -21.17
N HIS A 120 14.48 -5.56 -20.95
CA HIS A 120 14.60 -4.84 -19.69
C HIS A 120 13.68 -3.62 -19.65
N TYR A 121 12.87 -3.50 -18.60
CA TYR A 121 11.99 -2.36 -18.35
C TYR A 121 12.28 -1.74 -16.98
N SER A 122 12.59 -0.44 -16.97
CA SER A 122 12.89 0.34 -15.77
C SER A 122 12.45 1.79 -15.94
N VAL A 123 12.38 2.52 -14.83
CA VAL A 123 12.04 3.95 -14.82
C VAL A 123 12.94 4.76 -15.75
N SER A 124 14.22 4.39 -15.87
CA SER A 124 15.21 5.09 -16.71
C SER A 124 15.00 4.92 -18.22
N ASN A 125 14.32 3.85 -18.67
CA ASN A 125 14.13 3.55 -20.09
C ASN A 125 12.66 3.40 -20.50
N GLN A 126 11.73 3.77 -19.61
CA GLN A 126 10.30 3.47 -19.73
C GLN A 126 9.70 3.99 -21.03
N SER A 127 9.96 5.24 -21.42
CA SER A 127 9.29 5.87 -22.58
C SER A 127 9.65 5.17 -23.90
N SER A 128 10.94 5.02 -24.20
CA SER A 128 11.39 4.40 -25.45
C SER A 128 11.09 2.90 -25.50
N THR A 129 11.16 2.22 -24.36
CA THR A 129 10.83 0.78 -24.28
C THR A 129 9.34 0.56 -24.48
N GLN A 130 8.49 1.39 -23.88
CA GLN A 130 7.03 1.29 -24.01
C GLN A 130 6.58 1.38 -25.47
N GLU A 131 7.05 2.37 -26.24
CA GLU A 131 6.69 2.54 -27.66
C GLU A 131 7.02 1.28 -28.47
N ARG A 132 8.23 0.74 -28.29
CA ARG A 132 8.67 -0.50 -28.92
C ARG A 132 7.79 -1.70 -28.52
N LEU A 133 7.42 -1.82 -27.25
CA LEU A 133 6.58 -2.93 -26.78
C LEU A 133 5.18 -2.87 -27.40
N VAL A 134 4.59 -1.67 -27.49
CA VAL A 134 3.28 -1.46 -28.14
C VAL A 134 3.34 -1.87 -29.62
N GLU A 135 4.38 -1.46 -30.34
CA GLU A 135 4.56 -1.82 -31.75
C GLU A 135 4.63 -3.34 -31.95
N LEU A 136 5.46 -4.02 -31.17
CA LEU A 136 5.60 -5.47 -31.23
C LEU A 136 4.29 -6.20 -30.90
N LEU A 137 3.56 -5.76 -29.87
CA LEU A 137 2.26 -6.32 -29.47
C LEU A 137 1.19 -6.10 -30.55
N LYS A 138 1.13 -4.91 -31.15
CA LYS A 138 0.24 -4.62 -32.30
C LYS A 138 0.62 -5.43 -33.54
N GLY A 139 1.91 -5.76 -33.70
CA GLY A 139 2.41 -6.71 -34.70
C GLY A 139 2.07 -8.18 -34.42
N GLY A 140 1.30 -8.48 -33.37
CA GLY A 140 0.83 -9.83 -33.03
C GLY A 140 1.79 -10.63 -32.15
N ARG A 141 2.92 -10.06 -31.72
CA ARG A 141 3.83 -10.70 -30.77
C ARG A 141 3.18 -10.84 -29.42
N SER A 142 3.54 -11.88 -28.70
CA SER A 142 3.08 -12.19 -27.35
C SER A 142 4.18 -11.89 -26.34
N MET A 143 3.80 -11.37 -25.17
CA MET A 143 4.79 -10.97 -24.15
C MET A 143 4.35 -11.37 -22.76
N ALA A 144 5.30 -11.74 -21.89
CA ALA A 144 5.08 -11.88 -20.46
C ALA A 144 5.76 -10.74 -19.70
N LEU A 145 5.05 -10.07 -18.79
CA LEU A 145 5.63 -9.19 -17.78
C LEU A 145 5.87 -9.99 -16.51
N VAL A 146 7.11 -9.99 -16.02
CA VAL A 146 7.51 -10.59 -14.76
C VAL A 146 8.32 -9.61 -13.91
N THR A 147 8.32 -9.84 -12.60
CA THR A 147 9.26 -9.25 -11.65
C THR A 147 10.24 -10.32 -11.17
N THR A 148 11.14 -9.96 -10.26
CA THR A 148 12.06 -10.92 -9.63
C THR A 148 11.35 -11.94 -8.74
N SER A 149 10.20 -11.58 -8.17
CA SER A 149 9.40 -12.44 -7.32
C SER A 149 7.95 -11.97 -7.23
N GLY A 150 7.01 -12.90 -7.06
CA GLY A 150 5.62 -12.58 -6.77
C GLY A 150 4.84 -12.08 -7.99
N THR A 151 3.89 -11.18 -7.73
CA THR A 151 2.94 -10.71 -8.76
C THR A 151 3.32 -9.30 -9.20
N PRO A 152 3.65 -9.07 -10.48
CA PRO A 152 3.93 -7.73 -11.00
C PRO A 152 2.77 -6.77 -10.73
N CYS A 153 3.08 -5.47 -10.66
CA CYS A 153 2.12 -4.40 -10.35
C CYS A 153 1.57 -4.37 -8.91
N VAL A 154 1.89 -5.34 -8.05
CA VAL A 154 1.43 -5.36 -6.64
C VAL A 154 2.57 -4.99 -5.70
N GLY A 155 2.70 -3.69 -5.40
CA GLY A 155 3.82 -3.15 -4.62
C GLY A 155 5.14 -3.04 -5.39
N ASP A 156 5.11 -3.44 -6.66
CA ASP A 156 6.23 -3.46 -7.61
C ASP A 156 5.94 -2.59 -8.85
N VAL A 157 6.94 -2.46 -9.74
CA VAL A 157 6.83 -1.73 -11.01
C VAL A 157 5.97 -2.47 -12.06
N GLY A 158 5.60 -1.77 -13.13
CA GLY A 158 4.85 -2.32 -14.27
C GLY A 158 3.42 -1.82 -14.39
N SER A 159 2.87 -1.17 -13.36
CA SER A 159 1.52 -0.58 -13.42
C SER A 159 1.39 0.53 -14.45
N ASP A 160 2.46 1.28 -14.66
CA ASP A 160 2.64 2.29 -15.70
C ASP A 160 2.63 1.65 -17.09
N LEU A 161 3.39 0.57 -17.29
CA LEU A 161 3.41 -0.18 -18.55
C LEU A 161 2.03 -0.77 -18.86
N VAL A 162 1.36 -1.37 -17.88
CA VAL A 162 0.00 -1.92 -18.04
C VAL A 162 -0.99 -0.83 -18.42
N GLN A 163 -0.94 0.34 -17.78
CA GLN A 163 -1.78 1.49 -18.13
C GLN A 163 -1.53 1.96 -19.57
N ALA A 164 -0.27 2.04 -19.98
CA ALA A 164 0.11 2.38 -21.35
C ALA A 164 -0.46 1.37 -22.37
N MET A 165 -0.25 0.07 -22.14
CA MET A 165 -0.81 -0.99 -23.00
C MET A 165 -2.32 -0.84 -23.13
N GLN A 166 -3.02 -0.65 -22.01
CA GLN A 166 -4.46 -0.45 -21.99
C GLN A 166 -4.87 0.81 -22.76
N ALA A 167 -4.14 1.92 -22.62
CA ALA A 167 -4.41 3.16 -23.35
C ALA A 167 -4.31 2.96 -24.86
N ASP A 168 -3.32 2.18 -25.31
CA ASP A 168 -3.08 1.81 -26.70
C ASP A 168 -4.00 0.71 -27.27
N GLY A 169 -4.94 0.21 -26.47
CA GLY A 169 -5.87 -0.84 -26.87
C GLY A 169 -5.23 -2.24 -26.94
N VAL A 170 -4.03 -2.40 -26.38
CA VAL A 170 -3.37 -3.70 -26.25
C VAL A 170 -4.07 -4.51 -25.17
N ARG A 171 -4.29 -5.80 -25.44
CA ARG A 171 -4.85 -6.74 -24.47
C ARG A 171 -3.85 -7.00 -23.36
N VAL A 172 -4.32 -6.88 -22.11
CA VAL A 172 -3.57 -7.26 -20.91
C VAL A 172 -4.32 -8.39 -20.22
N THR A 173 -3.61 -9.47 -19.90
CA THR A 173 -4.16 -10.66 -19.25
C THR A 173 -3.44 -10.94 -17.94
N ALA A 174 -4.10 -11.64 -17.02
CA ALA A 174 -3.49 -12.05 -15.75
C ALA A 174 -3.22 -13.56 -15.76
N VAL A 175 -2.01 -13.93 -15.34
CA VAL A 175 -1.63 -15.30 -14.98
C VAL A 175 -1.37 -15.30 -13.47
N PRO A 176 -2.38 -15.68 -12.66
CA PRO A 176 -2.30 -15.60 -11.21
C PRO A 176 -1.30 -16.63 -10.68
N GLY A 177 -0.85 -16.38 -9.46
CA GLY A 177 0.12 -17.23 -8.80
C GLY A 177 0.56 -16.64 -7.46
N PRO A 178 1.80 -16.90 -7.05
CA PRO A 178 2.27 -16.59 -5.70
C PRO A 178 2.24 -15.11 -5.36
N SER A 179 1.87 -14.82 -4.11
CA SER A 179 1.81 -13.46 -3.57
C SER A 179 2.16 -13.48 -2.08
N ALA A 180 3.29 -12.88 -1.72
CA ALA A 180 3.72 -12.80 -0.31
C ALA A 180 2.67 -12.06 0.55
N LEU A 181 2.05 -11.02 0.00
CA LEU A 181 0.95 -10.28 0.64
C LEU A 181 -0.22 -11.21 1.01
N LEU A 182 -0.73 -11.99 0.05
CA LEU A 182 -1.89 -12.85 0.29
C LEU A 182 -1.52 -14.05 1.17
N SER A 183 -0.33 -14.64 0.99
CA SER A 183 0.16 -15.70 1.85
C SER A 183 0.29 -15.25 3.30
N ALA A 184 0.83 -14.04 3.54
CA ALA A 184 0.94 -13.49 4.90
C ALA A 184 -0.43 -13.27 5.56
N LEU A 185 -1.41 -12.76 4.81
CA LEU A 185 -2.78 -12.61 5.28
C LEU A 185 -3.42 -13.96 5.62
N ALA A 186 -3.24 -14.96 4.77
CA ALA A 186 -3.78 -16.30 4.97
C ALA A 186 -3.21 -16.96 6.23
N VAL A 187 -1.88 -16.97 6.40
CA VAL A 187 -1.25 -17.62 7.57
C VAL A 187 -1.41 -16.83 8.87
N SER A 188 -1.65 -15.51 8.80
CA SER A 188 -1.92 -14.69 10.00
C SER A 188 -3.34 -14.85 10.54
N GLY A 189 -4.29 -15.32 9.71
CA GLY A 189 -5.67 -15.59 10.14
C GLY A 189 -6.47 -14.35 10.53
N VAL A 190 -6.06 -13.14 10.10
CA VAL A 190 -6.67 -11.87 10.53
C VAL A 190 -7.83 -11.40 9.65
N THR A 191 -7.97 -11.96 8.45
CA THR A 191 -9.06 -11.65 7.51
C THR A 191 -10.13 -12.73 7.64
N PHE A 192 -11.02 -12.60 8.63
CA PHE A 192 -12.16 -13.49 8.80
C PHE A 192 -13.39 -12.95 8.05
N THR A 193 -14.26 -13.85 7.58
CA THR A 193 -15.58 -13.46 7.05
C THR A 193 -16.67 -13.61 8.13
N SER A 194 -17.75 -12.85 8.01
CA SER A 194 -18.86 -12.85 8.98
C SER A 194 -19.49 -14.24 9.21
N HIS A 195 -19.45 -15.09 8.18
CA HIS A 195 -20.07 -16.43 8.18
C HIS A 195 -19.25 -17.46 8.96
N GLU A 196 -17.99 -17.17 9.26
CA GLU A 196 -17.09 -18.06 10.01
C GLU A 196 -17.07 -17.76 11.52
N ARG A 197 -17.78 -16.70 11.96
CA ARG A 197 -17.89 -16.37 13.39
C ARG A 197 -18.99 -17.20 14.05
N PRO A 198 -18.74 -17.83 15.21
CA PRO A 198 -19.79 -18.41 16.03
C PRO A 198 -20.86 -17.34 16.32
N PHE A 199 -22.13 -17.71 16.17
CA PHE A 199 -23.25 -16.85 16.52
C PHE A 199 -23.16 -16.46 18.01
N ASP A 200 -23.05 -15.17 18.30
CA ASP A 200 -23.10 -14.62 19.66
C ASP A 200 -24.42 -13.83 19.82
N PRO A 201 -25.39 -14.37 20.59
CA PRO A 201 -26.70 -13.75 20.78
C PRO A 201 -26.68 -12.45 21.60
N ASN A 202 -25.58 -12.14 22.29
CA ASN A 202 -25.49 -10.97 23.17
C ASN A 202 -24.89 -9.72 22.50
N ARG A 203 -24.56 -9.81 21.21
CA ARG A 203 -23.85 -8.73 20.52
C ARG A 203 -24.79 -7.61 20.11
N LYS A 204 -24.84 -6.54 20.91
CA LYS A 204 -25.48 -5.27 20.51
C LYS A 204 -24.76 -4.69 19.29
N GLN A 205 -25.46 -4.57 18.16
CA GLN A 205 -24.97 -3.78 17.02
C GLN A 205 -24.90 -2.31 17.44
N GLY A 206 -23.71 -1.87 17.84
CA GLY A 206 -23.45 -0.47 18.13
C GLY A 206 -23.61 0.36 16.86
N LYS A 207 -24.68 1.17 16.78
CA LYS A 207 -24.75 2.29 15.85
C LYS A 207 -23.74 3.33 16.33
N MET A 208 -22.60 3.43 15.67
CA MET A 208 -21.64 4.50 15.93
C MET A 208 -21.26 5.18 14.62
N GLU A 209 -21.63 6.46 14.51
CA GLU A 209 -21.28 7.32 13.39
C GLU A 209 -19.83 7.80 13.55
N THR A 210 -18.83 7.10 12.97
CA THR A 210 -17.44 7.61 12.94
C THR A 210 -16.62 7.05 11.75
N ILE A 211 -15.92 7.97 11.06
CA ILE A 211 -15.07 7.84 9.84
C ILE A 211 -15.57 6.82 8.79
N LYS A 212 -16.46 7.29 7.91
CA LYS A 212 -17.20 6.53 6.88
C LYS A 212 -16.39 5.63 5.92
N ALA A 213 -15.08 5.82 5.76
CA ALA A 213 -14.36 5.24 4.62
C ALA A 213 -14.03 3.73 4.77
N LEU A 214 -13.68 3.26 5.98
CA LEU A 214 -13.27 1.86 6.20
C LEU A 214 -14.20 1.07 7.12
N SER A 215 -14.89 1.73 8.07
CA SER A 215 -15.86 1.08 8.98
C SER A 215 -17.11 0.56 8.26
N SER A 216 -17.37 1.05 7.04
CA SER A 216 -18.44 0.60 6.16
C SER A 216 -18.07 -0.63 5.32
N LEU A 217 -16.79 -1.02 5.30
CA LEU A 217 -16.34 -2.17 4.53
C LEU A 217 -16.69 -3.48 5.23
N ARG A 218 -16.95 -4.52 4.43
CA ARG A 218 -17.35 -5.84 4.91
C ARG A 218 -16.20 -6.54 5.66
N ASP A 219 -16.55 -7.52 6.48
CA ASP A 219 -15.58 -8.46 7.07
C ASP A 219 -14.71 -9.09 5.97
N GLY A 220 -13.43 -9.32 6.27
CA GLY A 220 -12.42 -9.78 5.32
C GLY A 220 -11.70 -8.65 4.55
N SER A 221 -12.10 -7.39 4.76
CA SER A 221 -11.39 -6.24 4.20
C SER A 221 -10.00 -6.08 4.83
N PHE A 222 -9.05 -5.55 4.07
CA PHE A 222 -7.72 -5.17 4.56
C PHE A 222 -7.21 -3.95 3.78
N PHE A 223 -6.21 -3.28 4.34
CA PHE A 223 -5.49 -2.19 3.69
C PHE A 223 -4.07 -2.65 3.36
N PHE A 224 -3.65 -2.59 2.11
CA PHE A 224 -2.27 -2.80 1.72
C PHE A 224 -1.56 -1.46 1.50
N GLY A 225 -0.53 -1.19 2.28
CA GLY A 225 0.20 0.09 2.28
C GLY A 225 1.55 0.07 1.58
N ASN A 226 1.88 -1.00 0.83
CA ASN A 226 3.22 -1.25 0.31
C ASN A 226 4.29 -1.19 1.41
N MET A 227 5.36 -0.41 1.27
CA MET A 227 6.38 -0.26 2.31
C MET A 227 6.09 0.94 3.24
N LEU A 228 6.38 0.77 4.53
CA LEU A 228 6.37 1.91 5.44
C LEU A 228 7.50 2.91 5.10
N PRO A 229 7.35 4.20 5.41
CA PRO A 229 8.41 5.19 5.21
C PRO A 229 9.66 4.86 6.02
N GLU A 230 10.82 5.15 5.45
CA GLU A 230 12.11 4.99 6.13
C GLU A 230 12.24 5.92 7.34
N SER A 231 11.81 7.18 7.17
CA SER A 231 11.87 8.16 8.26
C SER A 231 10.86 7.82 9.36
N SER A 232 11.35 7.74 10.61
CA SER A 232 10.51 7.50 11.79
C SER A 232 9.38 8.53 11.90
N THR A 233 9.62 9.81 11.59
CA THR A 233 8.57 10.83 11.62
C THR A 233 7.41 10.54 10.66
N ALA A 234 7.70 10.22 9.39
CA ALA A 234 6.66 9.92 8.41
C ALA A 234 5.96 8.59 8.74
N ARG A 235 6.71 7.58 9.19
CA ARG A 235 6.15 6.31 9.63
C ARG A 235 5.19 6.48 10.81
N LEU A 236 5.59 7.23 11.84
CA LEU A 236 4.72 7.58 12.97
C LEU A 236 3.46 8.33 12.53
N GLN A 237 3.55 9.20 11.52
CA GLN A 237 2.36 9.88 10.98
C GLN A 237 1.38 8.90 10.34
N ILE A 238 1.87 7.95 9.52
CA ILE A 238 1.02 6.91 8.91
C ILE A 238 0.41 6.01 9.99
N ILE A 239 1.20 5.57 10.97
CA ILE A 239 0.68 4.75 12.07
C ILE A 239 -0.41 5.50 12.84
N ARG A 240 -0.16 6.77 13.17
CA ARG A 240 -1.07 7.62 13.95
C ARG A 240 -2.37 7.93 13.23
N ASN A 241 -2.31 8.23 11.94
CA ASN A 241 -3.44 8.74 11.18
C ASN A 241 -4.24 7.63 10.48
N THR A 242 -3.55 6.58 10.02
CA THR A 242 -4.16 5.51 9.24
C THR A 242 -4.32 4.26 10.09
N VAL A 243 -3.23 3.69 10.60
CA VAL A 243 -3.23 2.36 11.24
C VAL A 243 -3.96 2.35 12.59
N ALA A 244 -3.83 3.43 13.36
CA ALA A 244 -4.43 3.51 14.69
C ALA A 244 -5.97 3.44 14.67
N THR A 245 -6.60 3.99 13.62
CA THR A 245 -8.06 4.02 13.46
C THR A 245 -8.59 2.98 12.48
N ALA A 246 -7.70 2.26 11.79
CA ALA A 246 -8.08 1.22 10.85
C ALA A 246 -8.71 0.04 11.61
N GLN A 247 -9.99 -0.23 11.35
CA GLN A 247 -10.71 -1.39 11.93
C GLN A 247 -10.40 -2.70 11.21
N HIS A 248 -9.73 -2.62 10.07
CA HIS A 248 -9.31 -3.75 9.24
C HIS A 248 -7.79 -3.91 9.30
N PRO A 249 -7.25 -5.12 9.08
CA PRO A 249 -5.81 -5.35 9.04
C PRO A 249 -5.10 -4.43 8.03
N CYS A 250 -3.95 -3.91 8.44
CA CYS A 250 -3.07 -3.12 7.58
C CYS A 250 -1.81 -3.93 7.30
N VAL A 251 -1.54 -4.21 6.02
CA VAL A 251 -0.42 -5.04 5.58
C VAL A 251 0.62 -4.22 4.86
N PHE A 252 1.89 -4.50 5.15
CA PHE A 252 3.03 -3.82 4.54
C PHE A 252 4.13 -4.82 4.20
N TYR A 253 4.82 -4.57 3.10
CA TYR A 253 6.15 -5.14 2.88
C TYR A 253 7.16 -4.40 3.74
N GLU A 254 8.16 -5.11 4.25
CA GLU A 254 9.24 -4.50 5.02
C GLU A 254 10.52 -5.35 4.90
N ILE A 255 11.66 -4.76 5.27
CA ILE A 255 12.95 -5.45 5.25
C ILE A 255 13.41 -5.81 6.67
N PRO A 256 14.08 -6.96 6.86
CA PRO A 256 14.61 -7.43 8.15
C PRO A 256 15.30 -6.37 9.00
N ARG A 257 16.23 -5.60 8.42
CA ARG A 257 17.02 -4.60 9.14
C ARG A 257 16.19 -3.43 9.66
N ARG A 258 14.98 -3.23 9.14
CA ARG A 258 14.05 -2.16 9.52
C ARG A 258 12.94 -2.62 10.46
N ILE A 259 12.77 -3.91 10.70
CA ILE A 259 11.60 -4.39 11.48
C ILE A 259 11.63 -3.92 12.94
N LEU A 260 12.80 -3.88 13.57
CA LEU A 260 12.93 -3.42 14.96
C LEU A 260 12.52 -1.95 15.15
N PRO A 261 13.07 -0.96 14.40
CA PRO A 261 12.61 0.42 14.53
C PRO A 261 11.15 0.63 14.10
N VAL A 262 10.62 -0.20 13.20
CA VAL A 262 9.19 -0.20 12.85
C VAL A 262 8.34 -0.66 14.04
N LEU A 263 8.70 -1.79 14.67
CA LEU A 263 8.03 -2.32 15.85
C LEU A 263 8.06 -1.33 17.02
N GLN A 264 9.22 -0.69 17.27
CA GLN A 264 9.35 0.35 18.29
C GLN A 264 8.40 1.53 18.03
N ASP A 265 8.30 2.00 16.78
CA ASP A 265 7.37 3.08 16.43
C ASP A 265 5.90 2.66 16.60
N ILE A 266 5.54 1.42 16.21
CA ILE A 266 4.19 0.88 16.45
C ILE A 266 3.91 0.78 17.94
N ALA A 267 4.80 0.17 18.73
CA ALA A 267 4.64 -0.03 20.16
C ALA A 267 4.55 1.31 20.92
N SER A 268 5.26 2.35 20.47
CA SER A 268 5.19 3.69 21.07
C SER A 268 3.79 4.33 21.00
N LEU A 269 2.98 3.95 20.01
CA LEU A 269 1.65 4.49 19.80
C LEU A 269 0.54 3.49 20.19
N LEU A 270 0.75 2.22 19.87
CA LEU A 270 -0.23 1.13 19.89
C LEU A 270 0.37 -0.14 20.53
N PRO A 271 0.81 -0.11 21.81
CA PRO A 271 1.59 -1.19 22.42
C PRO A 271 0.87 -2.54 22.43
N GLN A 272 -0.45 -2.54 22.67
CA GLN A 272 -1.27 -3.75 22.75
C GLN A 272 -1.82 -4.22 21.40
N ARG A 273 -1.51 -3.52 20.30
CA ARG A 273 -2.01 -3.90 18.98
C ARG A 273 -1.38 -5.22 18.56
N ARG A 274 -2.22 -6.19 18.13
CA ARG A 274 -1.75 -7.44 17.53
C ARG A 274 -1.00 -7.16 16.23
N VAL A 275 0.19 -7.75 16.10
CA VAL A 275 1.05 -7.66 14.93
C VAL A 275 1.51 -9.07 14.57
N TYR A 276 1.60 -9.34 13.28
CA TYR A 276 2.03 -10.60 12.71
C TYR A 276 3.17 -10.31 11.73
N ILE A 277 4.28 -11.03 11.85
CA ILE A 277 5.45 -10.86 11.00
C ILE A 277 5.79 -12.20 10.40
N THR A 278 5.72 -12.30 9.07
CA THR A 278 6.14 -13.49 8.35
C THR A 278 7.53 -13.29 7.76
N HIS A 279 8.46 -14.19 8.06
CA HIS A 279 9.79 -14.21 7.47
C HIS A 279 9.88 -15.27 6.39
N GLU A 280 10.56 -14.94 5.29
CA GLU A 280 11.02 -15.92 4.31
C GLU A 280 9.92 -16.90 3.84
N LEU A 281 8.71 -16.38 3.62
CA LEU A 281 7.55 -17.17 3.16
C LEU A 281 7.94 -18.07 1.98
N THR A 282 7.52 -19.33 2.04
CA THR A 282 7.77 -20.44 1.11
C THR A 282 9.20 -21.00 1.11
N LYS A 283 10.15 -20.38 1.81
CA LYS A 283 11.56 -20.82 1.84
C LYS A 283 11.83 -21.74 3.04
N MET A 284 13.05 -22.26 3.11
CA MET A 284 13.48 -23.20 4.17
C MET A 284 13.30 -22.66 5.59
N ASN A 285 13.50 -21.35 5.79
CA ASN A 285 13.44 -20.70 7.11
C ASN A 285 12.14 -19.91 7.30
N GLU A 286 11.03 -20.36 6.70
CA GLU A 286 9.73 -19.73 6.87
C GLU A 286 9.33 -19.68 8.35
N SER A 287 8.91 -18.50 8.83
CA SER A 287 8.39 -18.34 10.18
C SER A 287 7.27 -17.30 10.27
N LEU A 288 6.39 -17.46 11.25
CA LEU A 288 5.32 -16.52 11.61
C LEU A 288 5.45 -16.15 13.08
N HIS A 289 5.68 -14.88 13.36
CA HIS A 289 5.74 -14.34 14.73
C HIS A 289 4.49 -13.50 14.97
N SER A 290 3.70 -13.84 15.99
CA SER A 290 2.45 -13.14 16.30
C SER A 290 2.36 -12.80 17.78
N ASP A 291 2.40 -11.51 18.10
CA ASP A 291 2.14 -11.04 19.46
C ASP A 291 1.64 -9.58 19.45
N THR A 292 1.54 -8.95 20.63
CA THR A 292 1.38 -7.50 20.72
C THR A 292 2.64 -6.79 20.21
N ALA A 293 2.48 -5.56 19.71
CA ALA A 293 3.61 -4.76 19.23
C ALA A 293 4.71 -4.60 20.28
N GLU A 294 4.33 -4.43 21.56
CA GLU A 294 5.26 -4.35 22.67
C GLU A 294 6.05 -5.66 22.88
N ARG A 295 5.36 -6.80 22.93
CA ARG A 295 6.02 -8.11 23.15
C ARG A 295 6.91 -8.50 21.98
N LEU A 296 6.48 -8.25 20.75
CA LEU A 296 7.34 -8.45 19.58
C LEU A 296 8.56 -7.52 19.62
N THR A 297 8.41 -6.27 20.04
CA THR A 297 9.56 -5.36 20.21
C THR A 297 10.59 -5.95 21.17
N GLN A 298 10.15 -6.49 22.31
CA GLN A 298 11.06 -7.13 23.27
C GLN A 298 11.74 -8.37 22.68
N PHE A 299 11.00 -9.21 21.95
CA PHE A 299 11.58 -10.38 21.28
C PHE A 299 12.67 -9.98 20.26
N TYR A 300 12.41 -8.98 19.41
CA TYR A 300 13.37 -8.54 18.39
C TYR A 300 14.55 -7.73 18.95
N LEU A 301 14.52 -7.32 20.22
CA LEU A 301 15.68 -6.80 20.93
C LEU A 301 16.62 -7.91 21.44
N GLY A 302 16.09 -9.13 21.61
CA GLY A 302 16.86 -10.28 22.09
C GLY A 302 17.89 -10.78 21.06
N GLN A 303 18.95 -11.43 21.56
CA GLN A 303 20.02 -11.98 20.70
C GLN A 303 19.51 -13.07 19.75
N GLU A 304 18.48 -13.81 20.15
CA GLU A 304 17.84 -14.89 19.37
C GLU A 304 17.30 -14.37 18.03
N ALA A 305 16.81 -13.13 17.98
CA ALA A 305 16.28 -12.52 16.77
C ALA A 305 17.36 -11.96 15.83
N SER A 306 18.63 -11.94 16.24
CA SER A 306 19.70 -11.26 15.50
C SER A 306 19.90 -11.79 14.08
N THR A 307 19.71 -13.09 13.85
CA THR A 307 19.79 -13.70 12.51
C THR A 307 18.62 -13.26 11.63
N LEU A 308 17.41 -13.19 12.20
CA LEU A 308 16.19 -12.74 11.51
C LEU A 308 16.26 -11.27 11.09
N LEU A 309 17.09 -10.46 11.74
CA LEU A 309 17.26 -9.04 11.41
C LEU A 309 18.25 -8.78 10.27
N LYS A 310 19.07 -9.77 9.89
CA LYS A 310 20.20 -9.56 8.95
C LYS A 310 19.84 -9.79 7.49
N MET A 311 18.99 -10.78 7.22
CA MET A 311 18.75 -11.31 5.87
C MET A 311 17.29 -11.73 5.67
N GLY A 312 16.85 -11.71 4.42
CA GLY A 312 15.53 -12.17 4.01
C GLY A 312 14.56 -11.06 3.60
N GLN A 313 13.33 -11.47 3.36
CA GLN A 313 12.18 -10.64 3.06
C GLN A 313 11.08 -10.94 4.08
N LEU A 314 10.29 -9.93 4.43
CA LEU A 314 9.20 -10.13 5.36
C LEU A 314 7.97 -9.29 5.01
N VAL A 315 6.84 -9.75 5.53
CA VAL A 315 5.56 -9.05 5.47
C VAL A 315 5.11 -8.81 6.90
N ILE A 316 4.70 -7.58 7.20
CA ILE A 316 4.11 -7.21 8.48
C ILE A 316 2.61 -6.96 8.31
N VAL A 317 1.81 -7.64 9.12
CA VAL A 317 0.36 -7.45 9.20
C VAL A 317 0.06 -6.85 10.57
N ILE A 318 -0.53 -5.66 10.59
CA ILE A 318 -0.97 -4.98 11.81
C ILE A 318 -2.48 -5.18 11.93
N GLY A 319 -2.93 -5.75 13.04
CA GLY A 319 -4.34 -6.02 13.28
C GLY A 319 -5.23 -4.78 13.20
N GLY A 320 -6.50 -5.01 12.92
CA GLY A 320 -7.52 -3.97 13.00
C GLY A 320 -7.78 -3.52 14.44
N ALA A 321 -8.13 -2.25 14.61
CA ALA A 321 -8.61 -1.69 15.86
C ALA A 321 -10.04 -2.12 16.13
N THR A 322 -10.34 -2.51 17.35
CA THR A 322 -11.72 -2.62 17.83
C THR A 322 -12.39 -1.23 17.88
N PRO A 323 -13.73 -1.15 17.81
CA PRO A 323 -14.43 0.12 17.95
C PRO A 323 -14.06 0.88 19.23
N ALA A 324 -13.85 0.16 20.34
CA ALA A 324 -13.42 0.73 21.62
C ALA A 324 -12.00 1.32 21.55
N GLU A 325 -11.05 0.63 20.92
CA GLU A 325 -9.69 1.16 20.73
C GLU A 325 -9.70 2.42 19.85
N VAL A 326 -10.55 2.47 18.82
CA VAL A 326 -10.69 3.66 17.96
C VAL A 326 -11.20 4.85 18.77
N GLU A 327 -12.26 4.66 19.56
CA GLU A 327 -12.83 5.72 20.39
C GLU A 327 -11.82 6.26 21.42
N GLN A 328 -11.14 5.35 22.12
CA GLN A 328 -10.07 5.70 23.07
C GLN A 328 -8.95 6.48 22.39
N TRP A 329 -8.53 6.05 21.21
CA TRP A 329 -7.49 6.70 20.43
C TRP A 329 -7.88 8.12 20.00
N VAL A 330 -9.10 8.28 19.45
CA VAL A 330 -9.62 9.59 19.02
C VAL A 330 -9.69 10.55 20.21
N THR A 331 -10.19 10.08 21.35
CA THR A 331 -10.27 10.87 22.59
C THR A 331 -8.89 11.32 23.06
N LYS A 332 -7.92 10.40 23.14
CA LYS A 332 -6.52 10.67 23.49
C LYS A 332 -5.90 11.73 22.54
N GLU A 333 -6.17 11.62 21.25
CA GLU A 333 -5.67 12.55 20.24
C GLU A 333 -6.29 13.95 20.37
N MET A 334 -7.59 14.02 20.63
CA MET A 334 -8.30 15.27 20.87
C MET A 334 -7.78 15.99 22.12
N ASP A 335 -7.61 15.26 23.22
CA ASP A 335 -7.06 15.81 24.47
C ASP A 335 -5.63 16.32 24.29
N LYS A 336 -4.78 15.57 23.57
CA LYS A 336 -3.42 16.03 23.25
C LYS A 336 -3.43 17.31 22.43
N ARG A 337 -4.32 17.42 21.42
CA ARG A 337 -4.47 18.65 20.63
C ARG A 337 -5.00 19.81 21.47
N ARG A 338 -5.94 19.56 22.40
CA ARG A 338 -6.45 20.58 23.34
C ARG A 338 -5.33 21.12 24.22
N ARG A 339 -4.53 20.24 24.83
CA ARG A 339 -3.39 20.61 25.68
C ARG A 339 -2.34 21.41 24.92
N LEU A 340 -2.01 21.01 23.68
CA LEU A 340 -1.07 21.76 22.83
C LEU A 340 -1.59 23.17 22.47
N ARG A 341 -2.90 23.32 22.22
CA ARG A 341 -3.51 24.63 21.97
C ARG A 341 -3.50 25.51 23.22
N GLN A 342 -3.82 24.94 24.38
CA GLN A 342 -3.78 25.65 25.67
C GLN A 342 -2.37 26.11 26.01
N GLY A 343 -1.38 25.21 25.95
CA GLY A 343 0.02 25.58 26.21
C GLY A 343 0.58 26.59 25.20
N MET A 344 0.12 26.56 23.94
CA MET A 344 0.47 27.60 22.97
C MET A 344 -0.24 28.93 23.27
N GLY A 345 -1.49 28.89 23.74
CA GLY A 345 -2.22 30.06 24.23
C GLY A 345 -1.54 30.72 25.43
N GLU A 346 -1.05 29.93 26.39
CA GLU A 346 -0.28 30.42 27.56
C GLU A 346 1.10 30.98 27.18
N LEU A 347 1.76 30.40 26.16
CA LEU A 347 3.00 30.95 25.59
C LEU A 347 2.78 32.22 24.74
N MET A 348 1.57 32.42 24.23
CA MET A 348 1.18 33.54 23.38
C MET A 348 0.38 34.62 24.10
N SER A 349 -0.09 34.37 25.33
CA SER A 349 -0.67 35.41 26.17
C SER A 349 0.40 36.46 26.43
N PRO A 350 0.17 37.74 26.12
CA PRO A 350 1.10 38.79 26.52
C PRO A 350 1.17 38.74 28.05
N THR A 351 2.37 38.59 28.60
CA THR A 351 2.62 38.91 30.01
C THR A 351 2.14 40.34 30.23
N VAL A 352 1.03 40.49 30.96
CA VAL A 352 0.25 41.75 31.10
C VAL A 352 1.01 42.84 31.88
N GLU A 353 2.27 42.66 32.27
CA GLU A 353 2.95 43.64 33.14
C GLU A 353 4.10 44.47 32.53
N GLU A 354 4.38 44.43 31.21
CA GLU A 354 5.43 45.31 30.63
C GLU A 354 5.06 46.00 29.30
N GLU A 355 3.81 46.46 29.15
CA GLU A 355 3.46 47.40 28.07
C GLU A 355 2.99 48.76 28.61
N LYS A 356 3.81 49.41 29.43
CA LYS A 356 3.78 50.87 29.54
C LYS A 356 5.17 51.46 29.28
N LYS A 357 5.25 52.18 28.15
CA LYS A 357 6.31 53.11 27.70
C LYS A 357 7.61 52.49 27.15
N THR A 358 7.68 52.26 25.83
CA THR A 358 8.92 52.54 25.08
C THR A 358 8.68 52.91 23.59
N PRO A 359 9.48 53.81 22.99
CA PRO A 359 9.23 54.34 21.64
C PRO A 359 9.60 53.38 20.50
N ILE A 360 8.95 53.60 19.36
CA ILE A 360 8.81 52.71 18.19
C ILE A 360 10.15 52.22 17.58
N LYS A 361 11.28 52.92 17.75
CA LYS A 361 12.59 52.50 17.20
C LYS A 361 13.23 51.29 17.92
N LYS A 362 12.84 50.93 19.16
CA LYS A 362 13.36 49.73 19.87
C LYS A 362 12.61 48.43 19.52
N LYS A 363 11.45 48.50 18.86
CA LYS A 363 10.62 47.33 18.52
C LYS A 363 11.30 46.36 17.55
N SER A 364 12.17 46.83 16.64
CA SER A 364 12.87 45.96 15.68
C SER A 364 13.97 45.10 16.36
N LYS A 365 14.77 45.69 17.27
CA LYS A 365 15.78 44.97 18.05
C LYS A 365 15.14 43.96 19.01
N LEU A 366 13.99 44.29 19.62
CA LEU A 366 13.27 43.38 20.50
C LEU A 366 12.64 42.20 19.73
N LYS A 367 12.08 42.44 18.53
CA LYS A 367 11.59 41.37 17.63
C LYS A 367 12.72 40.42 17.22
N LEU A 368 13.91 40.95 16.92
CA LEU A 368 15.07 40.15 16.55
C LEU A 368 15.61 39.33 17.74
N LYS A 369 15.62 39.92 18.94
CA LYS A 369 16.01 39.24 20.19
C LYS A 369 15.01 38.14 20.55
N ARG A 370 13.70 38.38 20.41
CA ARG A 370 12.64 37.37 20.55
C ARG A 370 12.81 36.25 19.53
N ARG A 371 13.01 36.54 18.24
CA ARG A 371 13.28 35.51 17.21
C ARG A 371 14.50 34.64 17.53
N ARG A 372 15.59 35.21 18.04
CA ARG A 372 16.76 34.45 18.50
C ARG A 372 16.45 33.58 19.72
N LEU A 373 15.65 34.09 20.67
CA LEU A 373 15.23 33.33 21.85
C LEU A 373 14.31 32.15 21.46
N PHE A 374 13.38 32.38 20.53
CA PHE A 374 12.53 31.34 19.95
C PHE A 374 13.34 30.29 19.19
N ARG A 375 14.37 30.71 18.44
CA ARG A 375 15.28 29.77 17.75
C ARG A 375 16.04 28.91 18.76
N LYS A 376 16.62 29.51 19.80
CA LYS A 376 17.31 28.78 20.88
C LYS A 376 16.38 27.85 21.66
N LYS A 377 15.15 28.27 21.98
CA LYS A 377 14.17 27.41 22.68
C LYS A 377 13.71 26.26 21.79
N ARG A 378 13.51 26.49 20.49
CA ARG A 378 13.18 25.44 19.51
C ARG A 378 14.35 24.46 19.33
N GLU A 379 15.57 24.95 19.22
CA GLU A 379 16.79 24.12 19.17
C GLU A 379 16.95 23.30 20.46
N ALA A 380 16.72 23.88 21.64
CA ALA A 380 16.75 23.17 22.91
C ALA A 380 15.62 22.12 23.06
N MET A 381 14.43 22.40 22.52
CA MET A 381 13.33 21.45 22.48
C MET A 381 13.61 20.28 21.54
N ILE A 382 14.17 20.55 20.35
CA ILE A 382 14.66 19.53 19.42
C ILE A 382 15.76 18.71 20.09
N LYS A 383 16.67 19.36 20.84
CA LYS A 383 17.75 18.68 21.57
C LYS A 383 17.21 17.79 22.71
N ARG A 384 16.16 18.20 23.43
CA ARG A 384 15.47 17.37 24.43
C ARG A 384 14.74 16.18 23.80
N LEU A 385 14.09 16.39 22.66
CA LEU A 385 13.43 15.33 21.88
C LEU A 385 14.45 14.35 21.28
N SER A 386 15.68 14.80 20.98
CA SER A 386 16.78 13.91 20.58
C SER A 386 17.47 13.23 21.77
N TRP A 387 17.49 13.83 22.97
CA TRP A 387 18.12 13.24 24.16
C TRP A 387 17.25 12.17 24.83
N SER A 388 15.91 12.24 24.72
CA SER A 388 15.03 11.14 25.16
C SER A 388 15.12 9.89 24.27
N ARG A 389 15.96 9.90 23.22
CA ARG A 389 16.30 8.76 22.36
C ARG A 389 17.67 8.13 22.69
N SER A 390 18.44 8.66 23.64
CA SER A 390 19.77 8.12 24.05
C SER A 390 19.82 7.61 25.49
N GLY A 391 18.67 7.36 26.11
CA GLY A 391 18.56 6.91 27.51
C GLY A 391 18.24 5.42 27.70
N TYR A 392 18.57 4.57 26.73
CA TYR A 392 18.62 3.12 26.90
C TYR A 392 19.94 2.65 26.29
N VAL A 393 20.96 2.60 27.15
CA VAL A 393 22.09 1.67 27.00
C VAL A 393 21.64 0.34 27.56
#